data_AF-A0A6B3IIF5-F1
#
_entry.id   AF-A0A6B3IIF5-F1
#
_cell.length_a   1.000
_cell.length_b   1.000
_cell.length_c   1.000
_cell.angle_alpha   90.00
_cell.angle_beta   90.00
_cell.angle_gamma   90.00
#
_symmetry.space_group_name_H-M   'P 1'
#
loop_
_entity.id
_entity.type
_entity.pdbx_description
1 polymer ?
#
loop_
_entity_poly.entity_id
_entity_poly.type
_entity_poly.pdbx_seq_one_letter_code
_entity_poly.pdbx_strand_id
1 'polypeptide(L)'
;TLDPGGKDPVLGIRYLSEAYDAREHDYPGGVSVPAIVDVPSGKLVTNDYQQITLDLATEWTALHRPGAPDLYPEPLRAEIDEVMEGIYR
;
A
#
# COMPACT_ATOMS: atom_id res chain seq x y z
N THR A 1 -10.15 -15.63 7.25
CA THR A 1 -10.92 -14.49 6.71
C THR A 1 -12.33 -14.59 7.28
N LEU A 2 -12.94 -13.45 7.60
CA LEU A 2 -14.33 -13.38 8.07
C LEU A 2 -15.33 -13.29 6.92
N ASP A 3 -14.83 -13.35 5.68
CA ASP A 3 -15.60 -13.13 4.47
C ASP A 3 -16.30 -14.42 4.01
N PRO A 4 -17.46 -14.31 3.33
CA PRO A 4 -18.18 -15.46 2.79
C PRO A 4 -17.29 -16.37 1.92
N GLY A 5 -17.29 -17.68 2.20
CA GLY A 5 -16.47 -18.66 1.48
C GLY A 5 -14.97 -18.60 1.80
N GLY A 6 -14.56 -17.71 2.71
CA GLY A 6 -13.17 -17.45 3.06
C GLY A 6 -12.37 -16.89 1.89
N LYS A 7 -12.96 -15.96 1.14
CA LYS A 7 -12.36 -15.28 -0.01
C LYS A 7 -12.59 -13.78 0.09
N ASP A 8 -11.62 -12.98 -0.35
CA ASP A 8 -11.80 -11.54 -0.48
C ASP A 8 -12.99 -11.26 -1.43
N PRO A 9 -13.95 -10.39 -1.04
CA PRO A 9 -15.19 -10.19 -1.78
C PRO A 9 -15.01 -9.50 -3.13
N VAL A 10 -13.89 -8.81 -3.36
CA VAL A 10 -13.61 -8.09 -4.61
C VAL A 10 -12.63 -8.90 -5.48
N LEU A 11 -11.51 -9.32 -4.89
CA LEU A 11 -10.43 -10.00 -5.58
C LEU A 11 -10.70 -11.50 -5.79
N GLY A 12 -11.59 -12.11 -4.99
CA GLY A 12 -11.94 -13.53 -5.10
C GLY A 12 -10.84 -14.53 -4.69
N ILE A 13 -9.71 -14.02 -4.17
CA ILE A 13 -8.57 -14.80 -3.67
C ILE A 13 -8.83 -15.29 -2.24
N ARG A 14 -8.28 -16.45 -1.88
CA ARG A 14 -8.32 -17.00 -0.50
C ARG A 14 -7.15 -16.49 0.34
N TYR A 15 -5.99 -16.29 -0.29
CA TYR A 15 -4.76 -15.84 0.34
C TYR A 15 -4.13 -14.69 -0.44
N LEU A 16 -3.50 -13.75 0.26
CA LEU A 16 -2.83 -12.60 -0.35
C LEU A 16 -1.69 -13.02 -1.30
N SER A 17 -1.05 -14.17 -1.05
CA SER A 17 0.00 -14.72 -1.91
C SER A 17 -0.47 -14.92 -3.36
N GLU A 18 -1.76 -15.19 -3.58
CA GLU A 18 -2.31 -15.36 -4.93
C GLU A 18 -2.17 -14.08 -5.77
N ALA A 19 -2.21 -12.88 -5.15
CA ALA A 19 -1.98 -11.62 -5.84
C ALA A 19 -0.49 -11.35 -6.13
N TYR A 20 0.41 -11.88 -5.30
CA TYR A 20 1.85 -11.87 -5.54
C TYR A 20 2.19 -12.82 -6.70
N ASP A 21 1.69 -14.05 -6.66
CA ASP A 21 1.88 -15.06 -7.71
C ASP A 21 1.31 -14.60 -9.06
N ALA A 22 0.20 -13.86 -9.06
CA ALA A 22 -0.38 -13.27 -10.26
C ALA A 22 0.50 -12.18 -10.91
N ARG A 23 1.32 -11.50 -10.10
CA ARG A 23 2.32 -10.52 -10.58
C ARG A 23 3.56 -11.23 -11.10
N GLU A 24 4.13 -12.13 -10.31
CA GLU A 24 5.39 -12.82 -10.56
C GLU A 24 5.33 -14.24 -9.99
N HIS A 25 5.56 -15.24 -10.85
CA HIS A 25 5.54 -16.64 -10.42
C HIS A 25 6.74 -16.94 -9.53
N ASP A 26 6.52 -17.71 -8.46
CA ASP A 26 7.53 -18.08 -7.45
C ASP A 26 8.20 -16.87 -6.78
N TYR A 27 7.42 -15.84 -6.44
CA TYR A 27 7.94 -14.65 -5.75
C TYR A 27 8.77 -15.06 -4.51
N PRO A 28 10.08 -14.78 -4.48
CA PRO A 28 10.97 -15.31 -3.44
C PRO A 28 10.90 -14.52 -2.13
N GLY A 29 10.19 -13.39 -2.12
CA GLY A 29 10.07 -12.50 -0.97
C GLY A 29 8.90 -12.86 -0.04
N GLY A 30 8.83 -12.15 1.08
CA GLY A 30 7.73 -12.30 2.03
C GLY A 30 6.41 -11.73 1.50
N VAL A 31 5.31 -12.45 1.73
CA VAL A 31 3.95 -11.92 1.54
C VAL A 31 3.61 -11.06 2.75
N SER A 32 3.46 -9.75 2.53
CA SER A 32 3.30 -8.77 3.60
C SER A 32 2.05 -7.91 3.42
N VAL A 33 1.65 -7.26 4.51
CA VAL A 33 0.67 -6.17 4.51
C VAL A 33 1.37 -4.88 4.98
N PRO A 34 0.94 -3.69 4.53
CA PRO A 34 -0.08 -3.42 3.51
C PRO A 34 0.35 -3.85 2.09
N ALA A 35 -0.65 -4.03 1.22
CA ALA A 35 -0.47 -4.38 -0.19
C ALA A 35 -1.52 -3.67 -1.04
N ILE A 36 -1.09 -2.98 -2.10
CA ILE A 36 -1.98 -2.38 -3.11
C ILE A 36 -2.09 -3.36 -4.27
N VAL A 37 -3.31 -3.78 -4.55
CA VAL A 37 -3.65 -4.71 -5.65
C VAL A 37 -4.45 -3.94 -6.70
N ASP A 38 -4.08 -4.09 -7.96
CA ASP A 38 -4.88 -3.60 -9.08
C ASP A 38 -6.07 -4.54 -9.29
N VAL A 39 -7.29 -4.05 -9.02
CA VAL A 39 -8.50 -4.87 -8.99
C VAL A 39 -8.77 -5.60 -10.32
N PRO A 40 -8.72 -4.95 -11.51
CA PRO A 40 -8.99 -5.63 -12.77
C PRO A 40 -8.01 -6.76 -13.10
N SER A 41 -6.72 -6.61 -12.76
CA SER A 41 -5.72 -7.64 -13.05
C SER A 41 -5.52 -8.65 -11.92
N GLY A 42 -5.91 -8.32 -10.69
CA GLY A 42 -5.67 -9.12 -9.49
C GLY A 42 -4.20 -9.14 -9.04
N LYS A 43 -3.34 -8.30 -9.63
CA LYS A 43 -1.89 -8.31 -9.41
C LYS A 43 -1.48 -7.33 -8.32
N LEU A 44 -0.53 -7.73 -7.50
CA LEU A 44 0.16 -6.82 -6.59
C LEU A 44 0.87 -5.71 -7.37
N VAL A 45 0.54 -4.46 -7.05
CA VAL A 45 1.23 -3.26 -7.56
C VAL A 45 2.42 -2.92 -6.67
N THR A 46 2.19 -2.79 -5.37
CA THR A 46 3.25 -2.46 -4.41
C THR A 46 2.89 -2.93 -2.99
N ASN A 47 3.91 -3.29 -2.22
CA ASN A 47 3.85 -3.52 -0.78
C ASN A 47 4.87 -2.65 0.00
N ASP A 48 5.40 -1.60 -0.64
CA ASP A 48 6.33 -0.65 -0.03
C ASP A 48 5.58 0.28 0.92
N TYR A 49 5.45 -0.13 2.19
CA TYR A 49 4.63 0.58 3.16
C TYR A 49 5.14 1.99 3.49
N GLN A 50 6.45 2.26 3.35
CA GLN A 50 7.02 3.59 3.58
C GLN A 50 6.61 4.53 2.45
N GLN A 51 6.69 4.07 1.19
CA GLN A 51 6.30 4.87 0.03
C GLN A 51 4.78 5.02 -0.09
N ILE A 52 3.99 3.97 0.23
CA ILE A 52 2.53 3.97 0.10
C ILE A 52 1.89 5.17 0.83
N THR A 53 2.35 5.48 2.05
CA THR A 53 1.76 6.57 2.84
C THR A 53 2.10 7.94 2.26
N LEU A 54 3.31 8.11 1.71
CA LEU A 54 3.73 9.33 1.03
C LEU A 54 2.96 9.54 -0.27
N ASP A 55 2.83 8.50 -1.10
CA ASP A 55 2.08 8.57 -2.36
C ASP A 55 0.61 8.92 -2.13
N LEU A 56 -0.01 8.36 -1.08
CA LEU A 56 -1.38 8.73 -0.70
C LEU A 56 -1.49 10.19 -0.25
N ALA A 57 -0.43 10.77 0.33
CA ALA A 57 -0.38 12.17 0.73
C ALA A 57 -0.08 13.11 -0.45
N THR A 58 0.66 12.68 -1.48
CA THR A 58 1.13 13.55 -2.59
C THR A 58 0.47 13.27 -3.94
N GLU A 59 0.51 12.02 -4.42
CA GLU A 59 0.02 11.66 -5.75
C GLU A 59 -1.51 11.61 -5.82
N TRP A 60 -2.15 11.33 -4.68
CA TRP A 60 -3.61 11.23 -4.58
C TRP A 60 -4.30 12.55 -4.22
N THR A 61 -3.57 13.67 -4.18
CA THR A 61 -4.07 15.00 -3.74
C THR A 61 -5.35 15.44 -4.45
N ALA A 62 -5.50 15.17 -5.74
CA ALA A 62 -6.69 15.50 -6.51
C ALA A 62 -7.97 14.75 -6.05
N LEU A 63 -7.82 13.67 -5.30
CA LEU A 63 -8.90 12.83 -4.78
C LEU A 63 -9.16 13.05 -3.28
N HIS A 64 -8.43 13.96 -2.63
CA HIS A 64 -8.60 14.25 -1.22
C HIS A 64 -9.93 14.94 -0.95
N ARG A 65 -10.55 14.62 0.19
CA ARG A 65 -11.75 15.33 0.66
C ARG A 65 -11.42 16.78 1.03
N PRO A 66 -12.39 17.71 0.95
CA PRO A 66 -12.20 19.07 1.46
C PRO A 66 -11.72 19.08 2.92
N GLY A 67 -10.71 19.90 3.20
CA GLY A 67 -10.10 20.03 4.53
C GLY A 67 -9.18 18.89 4.94
N ALA A 68 -8.73 18.04 4.00
CA ALA A 68 -7.65 17.10 4.29
C ALA A 68 -6.37 17.89 4.68
N PRO A 69 -5.65 17.48 5.75
CA PRO A 69 -4.40 18.12 6.12
C PRO A 69 -3.28 17.75 5.13
N ASP A 70 -2.32 18.64 4.96
CA ASP A 70 -1.05 18.30 4.32
C ASP A 70 -0.15 17.60 5.35
N LEU A 71 -0.06 16.27 5.22
CA LEU A 71 0.72 15.42 6.13
C LEU A 71 2.21 15.39 5.78
N TYR A 72 2.58 15.87 4.59
CA TYR A 72 3.97 15.83 4.10
C TYR A 72 4.31 17.09 3.28
N PRO A 73 4.20 18.28 3.91
CA PRO A 73 4.37 19.55 3.23
C PRO A 73 5.83 19.78 2.85
N GLU A 74 6.08 20.27 1.63
CA GLU A 74 7.42 20.45 1.06
C GLU A 74 8.43 21.11 2.04
N PRO A 75 8.10 22.21 2.76
CA PRO A 75 9.07 22.88 3.63
C PRO A 75 9.53 22.05 4.83
N LEU A 76 8.79 21.00 5.22
CA LEU A 76 9.09 20.17 6.39
C LEU A 76 9.61 18.78 6.04
N ARG A 77 9.64 18.39 4.76
CA ARG A 77 9.97 17.01 4.35
C ARG A 77 11.32 16.54 4.89
N ALA A 78 12.35 17.38 4.79
CA ALA A 78 13.69 17.03 5.27
C ALA A 78 13.73 16.73 6.78
N GLU A 79 13.02 17.53 7.59
CA GLU A 79 12.92 17.30 9.04
C GLU A 79 12.09 16.04 9.35
N ILE A 80 10.96 15.87 8.66
CA ILE A 80 10.10 14.70 8.80
C ILE A 80 10.89 13.41 8.48
N ASP A 81 11.62 13.39 7.36
CA ASP A 81 12.41 12.23 6.92
C ASP A 81 13.52 11.88 7.92
N GLU A 82 14.23 12.88 8.45
CA GLU A 82 15.27 12.67 9.46
C GLU A 82 14.70 12.05 10.74
N VAL A 83 13.58 12.59 11.23
CA VAL A 83 12.92 12.10 12.45
C VAL A 83 12.33 10.70 12.24
N MET A 84 11.65 10.46 11.12
CA MET A 84 11.05 9.16 10.81
C MET A 84 12.12 8.06 10.70
N GLU A 85 13.24 8.35 10.04
CA GLU A 85 14.35 7.39 9.94
C GLU A 85 14.93 7.04 11.31
N GLY A 86 15.06 8.03 12.19
CA GLY A 86 15.52 7.82 13.57
C GLY A 86 14.54 7.02 14.43
N ILE A 87 13.23 7.13 14.19
CA ILE A 87 12.19 6.39 14.91
C ILE A 87 12.06 4.95 14.40
N TYR A 88 12.25 4.72 13.11
CA TYR A 88 12.03 3.41 12.49
C TYR A 88 13.12 2.38 12.84
N ARG A 89 14.36 2.82 12.96
CA ARG A 89 15.51 1.96 13.29
C ARG A 89 15.51 1.49 14.74
#